data_AF-A0A0F9D4F5-F1
#
_entry.id   AF-A0A0F9D4F5-F1
#
_cell.length_a   1.000
_cell.length_b   1.000
_cell.length_c   1.000
_cell.angle_alpha   90.00
_cell.angle_beta   90.00
_cell.angle_gamma   90.00
#
_symmetry.space_group_name_H-M   'P 1'
#
loop_
_entity.id
_entity.type
_entity.pdbx_description
1 polymer ?
#
loop_
_entity_poly.entity_id
_entity_poly.type
_entity_poly.pdbx_seq_one_letter_code
_entity_poly.pdbx_strand_id
1 'polypeptide(L)'
;MPFLRQSTAQTFRFGPFLDATDGVTEEVGLTITPALRRLSKDGGAFGAASGAVNATHDSDGWYSASLTTTDTDTVGELILNVQVPATHLPVWMRWWVLEEEVYDDVYGAAAVGYLKPTTAGRDLDVSAGGEAGI
;
A
#
# COMPACT_ATOMS: atom_id res chain seq x y z
N MET A 1 0.72 -9.89 1.68
CA MET A 1 1.07 -8.71 0.87
C MET A 1 -0.15 -7.80 0.86
N PRO A 2 -0.02 -6.53 1.26
CA PRO A 2 -1.16 -5.62 1.29
C PRO A 2 -1.51 -5.12 -0.12
N PHE A 3 -2.79 -5.23 -0.49
CA PHE A 3 -3.35 -4.69 -1.74
C PHE A 3 -3.93 -3.29 -1.47
N LEU A 4 -3.81 -2.40 -2.45
CA LEU A 4 -4.35 -1.04 -2.41
C LEU A 4 -5.30 -0.82 -3.58
N ARG A 5 -6.38 -0.10 -3.34
CA ARG A 5 -7.25 0.41 -4.40
C ARG A 5 -6.54 1.55 -5.13
N GLN A 6 -6.55 1.55 -6.46
CA GLN A 6 -5.99 2.64 -7.26
C GLN A 6 -6.65 3.99 -6.91
N SER A 7 -5.88 5.07 -7.04
CA SER A 7 -6.31 6.46 -6.88
C SER A 7 -7.04 6.74 -5.56
N THR A 8 -6.71 5.98 -4.51
CA THR A 8 -7.36 6.03 -3.20
C THR A 8 -6.35 6.39 -2.12
N ALA A 9 -6.67 7.38 -1.30
CA ALA A 9 -5.84 7.76 -0.17
C ALA A 9 -5.92 6.71 0.94
N GLN A 10 -4.78 6.34 1.53
CA GLN A 10 -4.74 5.33 2.58
C GLN A 10 -3.70 5.67 3.65
N THR A 11 -4.11 5.62 4.91
CA THR A 11 -3.18 5.68 6.05
C THR A 11 -2.58 4.31 6.30
N PHE A 12 -1.26 4.27 6.44
CA PHE A 12 -0.51 3.05 6.70
C PHE A 12 0.50 3.28 7.82
N ARG A 13 0.97 2.17 8.40
CA ARG A 13 2.04 2.14 9.40
C ARG A 13 3.27 1.46 8.80
N PHE A 14 4.44 1.99 9.11
CA PHE A 14 5.72 1.50 8.61
C PHE A 14 6.80 1.68 9.68
N GLY A 15 7.80 0.81 9.64
CA GLY A 15 8.79 0.64 10.71
C GLY A 15 8.97 -0.84 11.04
N PRO A 16 9.50 -1.17 12.23
CA PRO A 16 10.04 -0.21 13.21
C PRO A 16 11.32 0.48 12.69
N PHE A 17 11.52 1.73 13.09
CA PHE A 17 12.77 2.45 12.85
C PHE A 17 13.73 2.17 13.99
N LEU A 18 14.85 1.53 13.66
CA LEU A 18 15.89 1.12 14.60
C LEU A 18 17.18 1.89 14.31
N ASP A 19 17.90 2.26 15.36
CA ASP A 19 19.16 3.02 15.32
C ASP A 19 20.17 2.34 14.40
N ALA A 20 20.84 3.13 13.57
CA ALA A 20 21.78 2.60 12.57
C ALA A 20 23.03 1.94 13.19
N THR A 21 23.34 2.23 14.44
CA THR A 21 24.54 1.77 15.16
C THR A 21 24.36 0.37 15.73
N ASP A 22 23.22 0.10 16.36
CA ASP A 22 22.97 -1.16 17.06
C ASP A 22 21.89 -2.02 16.40
N GLY A 23 21.04 -1.42 15.55
CA GLY A 23 19.94 -2.10 14.88
C GLY A 23 18.88 -2.64 15.84
N VAL A 24 18.81 -2.13 17.07
CA VAL A 24 17.92 -2.60 18.13
C VAL A 24 17.22 -1.45 18.84
N THR A 25 17.91 -0.35 19.12
CA THR A 25 17.33 0.80 19.81
C THR A 25 16.34 1.51 18.91
N GLU A 26 15.15 1.81 19.42
CA GLU A 26 14.09 2.46 18.65
C GLU A 26 14.36 3.95 18.47
N GLU A 27 14.12 4.43 17.25
CA GLU A 27 14.19 5.85 16.92
C GLU A 27 12.79 6.47 16.98
N VAL A 28 12.50 7.19 18.07
CA VAL A 28 11.17 7.75 18.36
C VAL A 28 11.03 9.25 18.03
N GLY A 29 12.15 9.93 17.75
CA GLY A 29 12.24 11.37 17.51
C GLY A 29 12.39 11.79 16.04
N LEU A 30 12.16 10.88 15.09
CA LEU A 30 12.45 11.13 13.67
C LEU A 30 11.48 12.14 13.03
N THR A 31 12.04 13.07 12.26
CA THR A 31 11.27 13.94 11.36
C THR A 31 11.24 13.34 9.95
N ILE A 32 10.28 12.46 9.70
CA ILE A 32 10.15 11.78 8.40
C ILE A 32 9.27 12.61 7.46
N THR A 33 9.91 13.45 6.65
CA THR A 33 9.23 14.34 5.69
C THR A 33 8.75 13.59 4.43
N PRO A 34 7.84 14.16 3.63
CA PRO A 34 7.43 13.58 2.36
C PRO A 34 8.60 13.32 1.40
N ALA A 35 9.62 14.18 1.44
CA ALA A 35 10.82 14.02 0.63
C ALA A 35 11.63 12.77 1.00
N LEU A 36 11.61 12.36 2.27
CA LEU A 36 12.30 11.16 2.75
C LEU A 36 11.52 9.87 2.48
N ARG A 37 10.19 9.97 2.30
CA ARG A 37 9.34 8.85 1.87
C ARG A 37 9.44 8.68 0.37
N ARG A 38 10.37 7.84 -0.08
CA ARG A 38 10.64 7.60 -1.50
C ARG A 38 9.70 6.52 -2.02
N LEU A 39 8.85 6.84 -2.99
CA LEU A 39 7.93 5.91 -3.62
C LEU A 39 8.39 5.56 -5.05
N SER A 40 8.39 4.28 -5.37
CA SER A 40 8.52 3.76 -6.74
C SER A 40 7.19 3.15 -7.16
N LYS A 41 6.65 3.59 -8.30
CA LYS A 41 5.37 3.16 -8.85
C LYS A 41 5.61 2.33 -10.09
N ASP A 42 5.20 1.07 -10.06
CA ASP A 42 5.30 0.09 -11.14
C ASP A 42 6.67 0.09 -11.85
N GLY A 43 7.75 0.01 -11.07
CA GLY A 43 9.13 0.04 -11.59
C GLY A 43 9.64 1.43 -12.01
N GLY A 44 8.85 2.48 -11.84
CA GLY A 44 9.25 3.87 -12.03
C GLY A 44 10.34 4.31 -11.03
N ALA A 45 11.07 5.36 -11.38
CA ALA A 45 12.11 5.92 -10.51
C ALA A 45 11.52 6.39 -9.15
N PHE A 46 12.31 6.25 -8.09
CA PHE A 46 11.90 6.70 -6.75
C PHE A 46 11.69 8.21 -6.70
N GLY A 47 10.44 8.63 -6.45
CA GLY A 47 10.03 10.01 -6.23
C GLY A 47 9.65 10.27 -4.77
N ALA A 48 9.50 11.54 -4.38
CA ALA A 48 8.95 11.88 -3.07
C ALA A 48 7.46 11.51 -3.01
N ALA A 49 6.98 11.09 -1.83
CA ALA A 49 5.55 11.00 -1.57
C ALA A 49 4.90 12.38 -1.73
N SER A 50 3.69 12.40 -2.28
CA SER A 50 3.01 13.65 -2.67
C SER A 50 2.27 14.34 -1.51
N GLY A 51 1.98 13.63 -0.41
CA GLY A 51 1.32 14.20 0.77
C GLY A 51 2.19 15.25 1.48
N ALA A 52 1.59 16.31 2.04
CA ALA A 52 2.33 17.43 2.63
C ALA A 52 2.75 17.23 4.11
N VAL A 53 2.21 16.22 4.79
CA VAL A 53 2.39 16.03 6.23
C VAL A 53 3.57 15.09 6.51
N ASN A 54 4.33 15.39 7.58
CA ASN A 54 5.36 14.49 8.09
C ASN A 54 4.71 13.21 8.67
N ALA A 55 5.48 12.13 8.76
CA ALA A 55 4.99 10.94 9.44
C ALA A 55 4.84 11.21 10.94
N THR A 56 3.85 10.58 11.57
CA THR A 56 3.56 10.71 13.00
C THR A 56 4.02 9.44 13.71
N HIS A 57 4.83 9.60 14.75
CA HIS A 57 5.22 8.48 15.61
C HIS A 57 3.99 7.88 16.31
N ASP A 58 3.91 6.55 16.35
CA ASP A 58 2.85 5.80 17.05
C ASP A 58 3.43 5.15 18.31
N SER A 59 4.02 3.95 18.21
CA SER A 59 4.70 3.24 19.30
C SER A 59 5.87 2.39 18.77
N ASP A 60 6.83 2.06 19.62
CA ASP A 60 7.88 1.04 19.35
C ASP A 60 8.66 1.28 18.04
N GLY A 61 8.99 2.55 17.75
CA GLY A 61 9.64 2.97 16.50
C GLY A 61 8.76 2.89 15.26
N TRP A 62 7.46 2.62 15.38
CA TRP A 62 6.51 2.66 14.26
C TRP A 62 6.01 4.08 14.00
N TYR A 63 5.91 4.39 12.70
CA TYR A 63 5.37 5.66 12.23
C TYR A 63 4.16 5.42 11.33
N SER A 64 3.26 6.39 11.31
CA SER A 64 2.11 6.43 10.41
C SER A 64 2.24 7.57 9.40
N ALA A 65 1.81 7.32 8.18
CA ALA A 65 1.69 8.34 7.14
C ALA A 65 0.51 8.00 6.23
N SER A 66 0.05 8.97 5.46
CA SER A 66 -1.00 8.77 4.46
C SER A 66 -0.42 8.84 3.05
N LEU A 67 -0.73 7.82 2.25
CA LEU A 67 -0.64 7.89 0.80
C LEU A 67 -1.78 8.76 0.29
N THR A 68 -1.50 9.60 -0.70
CA THR A 68 -2.55 10.33 -1.41
C THR A 68 -3.08 9.52 -2.59
N THR A 69 -4.13 10.02 -3.24
CA THR A 69 -4.61 9.46 -4.52
C THR A 69 -3.57 9.54 -5.62
N THR A 70 -2.68 10.54 -5.59
CA THR A 70 -1.54 10.62 -6.51
C THR A 70 -0.52 9.55 -6.20
N ASP A 71 -0.29 9.18 -4.95
CA ASP A 71 0.69 8.13 -4.64
C ASP A 71 0.25 6.75 -5.14
N THR A 72 -1.06 6.51 -5.24
CA THR A 72 -1.69 5.24 -5.64
C THR A 72 -2.33 5.27 -7.03
N ASP A 73 -2.01 6.25 -7.87
CA ASP A 73 -2.63 6.44 -9.21
C ASP A 73 -2.19 5.43 -10.28
N THR A 74 -1.18 4.61 -10.00
CA THR A 74 -0.57 3.68 -10.96
C THR A 74 -0.78 2.24 -10.50
N VAL A 75 -1.47 1.44 -11.33
CA VAL A 75 -1.63 -0.01 -11.11
C VAL A 75 -0.29 -0.71 -11.22
N GLY A 76 -0.05 -1.67 -10.33
CA GLY A 76 1.19 -2.44 -10.28
C GLY A 76 1.86 -2.37 -8.92
N GLU A 77 3.16 -2.64 -8.89
CA GLU A 77 3.91 -2.66 -7.64
C GLU A 77 4.15 -1.26 -7.10
N LEU A 78 3.84 -1.02 -5.83
CA LEU A 78 4.21 0.21 -5.13
C LEU A 78 5.24 -0.11 -4.04
N ILE A 79 6.41 0.53 -4.10
CA ILE A 79 7.47 0.36 -3.11
C ILE A 79 7.68 1.68 -2.37
N LEU A 80 7.61 1.64 -1.04
CA LEU A 80 8.13 2.68 -0.17
C LEU A 80 9.52 2.32 0.30
N ASN A 81 10.42 3.28 0.23
CA ASN A 81 11.73 3.23 0.85
C ASN A 81 11.95 4.49 1.69
N VAL A 82 12.43 4.30 2.92
CA VAL A 82 12.87 5.38 3.81
C VAL A 82 14.24 5.00 4.32
N GLN A 83 15.26 5.76 3.92
CA GLN A 83 16.63 5.51 4.29
C GLN A 83 17.36 6.81 4.61
N VAL A 84 17.80 6.93 5.86
CA VAL A 84 18.71 7.98 6.32
C VAL A 84 19.82 7.27 7.09
N PRO A 85 20.93 6.90 6.40
CA PRO A 85 21.93 5.98 6.95
C PRO A 85 22.59 6.44 8.26
N ALA A 86 22.56 7.75 8.54
CA ALA A 86 23.15 8.34 9.74
C ALA A 86 22.27 8.21 10.99
N THR A 87 20.99 7.85 10.84
CA THR A 87 20.02 7.82 11.95
C THR A 87 19.45 6.43 12.16
N HIS A 88 18.98 5.79 11.10
CA HIS A 88 18.24 4.54 11.23
C HIS A 88 18.57 3.54 10.12
N LEU A 89 18.33 2.27 10.39
CA LEU A 89 18.39 1.22 9.38
C LEU A 89 17.38 1.48 8.24
N PRO A 90 17.66 1.02 7.00
CA PRO A 90 16.72 1.19 5.89
C PRO A 90 15.40 0.48 6.17
N VAL A 91 14.29 1.19 5.99
CA VAL A 91 12.93 0.64 6.10
C VAL A 91 12.30 0.65 4.71
N TRP A 92 11.75 -0.48 4.28
CA TRP A 92 11.00 -0.56 3.03
C TRP A 92 9.73 -1.37 3.18
N MET A 93 8.75 -1.05 2.36
CA MET A 93 7.47 -1.75 2.32
C MET A 93 6.98 -1.85 0.88
N ARG A 94 6.25 -2.92 0.58
CA ARG A 94 5.75 -3.22 -0.77
C ARG A 94 4.25 -3.43 -0.71
N TRP A 95 3.55 -2.87 -1.68
CA TRP A 95 2.13 -3.06 -1.93
C TRP A 95 1.91 -3.41 -3.40
N TRP A 96 0.71 -3.90 -3.69
CA TRP A 96 0.18 -3.99 -5.05
C TRP A 96 -1.02 -3.08 -5.17
N VAL A 97 -0.94 -2.10 -6.07
CA VAL A 97 -2.07 -1.25 -6.46
C VAL A 97 -2.87 -2.01 -7.51
N LEU A 98 -4.14 -2.23 -7.23
CA LEU A 98 -5.09 -2.90 -8.12
C LEU A 98 -6.03 -1.86 -8.72
N GLU A 99 -6.44 -2.10 -9.96
CA GLU A 99 -7.51 -1.34 -10.62
C GLU A 99 -8.74 -1.26 -9.69
N GLU A 100 -9.39 -0.09 -9.66
CA GLU A 100 -10.48 0.21 -8.75
C GLU A 100 -11.59 -0.84 -8.77
N GLU A 101 -12.05 -1.22 -9.97
CA GLU A 101 -13.12 -2.21 -10.15
C GLU A 101 -12.72 -3.59 -9.61
N VAL A 102 -11.50 -4.04 -9.90
CA VAL A 102 -10.99 -5.33 -9.44
C VAL A 102 -10.83 -5.35 -7.92
N TYR A 103 -10.36 -4.23 -7.35
CA TYR A 103 -10.26 -4.10 -5.90
C TYR A 103 -11.64 -4.17 -5.25
N ASP A 104 -12.62 -3.44 -5.77
CA ASP A 104 -13.97 -3.38 -5.20
C ASP A 104 -14.68 -4.73 -5.29
N ASP A 105 -14.42 -5.53 -6.33
CA ASP A 105 -14.99 -6.87 -6.50
C ASP A 105 -14.48 -7.90 -5.51
N VAL A 106 -13.23 -7.75 -5.07
CA VAL A 106 -12.55 -8.73 -4.21
C VAL A 106 -12.51 -8.27 -2.75
N TYR A 107 -12.35 -6.97 -2.52
CA TYR A 107 -12.12 -6.38 -1.20
C TYR A 107 -13.14 -5.30 -0.81
N GLY A 108 -14.00 -4.88 -1.75
CA GLY A 108 -15.06 -3.92 -1.47
C GLY A 108 -16.09 -4.46 -0.48
N ALA A 109 -16.86 -3.56 0.12
CA ALA A 109 -17.98 -3.97 0.97
C ALA A 109 -19.01 -4.73 0.12
N ALA A 110 -19.41 -5.92 0.57
CA ALA A 110 -20.27 -6.86 -0.17
C ALA A 110 -19.65 -7.38 -1.50
N ALA A 111 -18.31 -7.42 -1.59
CA ALA A 111 -17.57 -8.07 -2.66
C ALA A 111 -18.14 -9.46 -3.01
N VAL A 112 -18.45 -9.66 -4.29
CA VAL A 112 -18.95 -10.94 -4.84
C VAL A 112 -17.82 -11.88 -5.28
N GLY A 113 -16.58 -11.41 -5.30
CA GLY A 113 -15.41 -12.12 -5.81
C GLY A 113 -15.22 -11.91 -7.32
N TYR A 114 -14.41 -12.76 -7.95
CA TYR A 114 -13.99 -12.61 -9.34
C TYR A 114 -15.10 -12.79 -10.40
N LEU A 115 -16.27 -13.30 -10.02
CA LEU A 115 -17.37 -13.57 -10.93
C LEU A 115 -18.51 -12.57 -10.66
N LYS A 116 -18.57 -11.52 -11.46
CA LYS A 116 -19.68 -10.57 -11.42
C LYS A 116 -20.90 -11.12 -12.17
N PRO A 117 -22.09 -11.16 -11.56
CA PRO A 117 -23.32 -11.46 -12.28
C PRO A 117 -23.62 -10.30 -13.25
N THR A 118 -23.84 -10.61 -14.53
CA THR A 118 -24.00 -9.63 -15.63
C THR A 118 -25.33 -8.87 -15.63
N THR A 119 -25.96 -8.65 -14.46
CA THR A 119 -27.33 -8.18 -14.21
C THR A 119 -28.30 -9.35 -13.94
N ALA A 120 -29.10 -9.23 -12.87
CA ALA A 120 -30.21 -10.11 -12.47
C ALA A 120 -29.88 -11.43 -11.73
N GLY A 121 -28.91 -11.44 -10.81
CA GLY A 121 -28.77 -12.54 -9.84
C GLY A 121 -28.42 -13.91 -10.46
N ARG A 122 -27.85 -13.89 -11.66
CA ARG A 122 -27.23 -15.07 -12.28
C ARG A 122 -25.76 -15.09 -11.91
N ASP A 123 -25.45 -15.75 -10.80
CA ASP A 123 -24.08 -16.15 -10.53
C ASP A 123 -23.69 -17.22 -11.55
N LEU A 124 -22.45 -17.17 -12.06
CA LEU A 124 -21.92 -18.25 -12.89
C LEU A 124 -21.81 -19.50 -12.01
N ASP A 125 -22.76 -20.42 -12.13
CA ASP A 125 -22.73 -21.72 -11.44
C ASP A 125 -21.67 -22.61 -12.08
N VAL A 126 -20.42 -22.44 -11.63
CA VAL A 126 -19.32 -23.37 -11.94
C VAL A 126 -19.47 -24.63 -11.07
N SER A 127 -20.53 -25.39 -11.36
CA SER A 127 -20.67 -26.75 -10.85
C SER A 127 -19.56 -27.63 -11.44
N ALA A 128 -19.12 -28.65 -10.69
CA ALA A 128 -18.00 -29.52 -11.04
C ALA A 128 -18.12 -30.28 -12.38
N GLY A 129 -19.24 -30.11 -13.10
CA GLY A 129 -19.49 -30.64 -14.45
C GLY A 129 -19.06 -29.73 -15.61
N GLY A 130 -18.70 -28.46 -15.35
CA GLY A 130 -18.05 -27.62 -16.35
C GLY A 130 -18.89 -27.20 -17.55
N GLU A 131 -20.11 -26.68 -17.34
CA GLU A 131 -20.82 -25.95 -18.40
C GLU A 131 -21.25 -24.57 -17.90
N ALA A 132 -20.40 -23.57 -18.15
CA ALA A 132 -20.80 -22.17 -18.09
C ALA A 132 -21.56 -21.83 -19.39
N GLY A 133 -22.90 -21.92 -19.35
CA GLY A 133 -23.78 -21.52 -20.45
C GLY A 133 -24.33 -20.11 -20.26
N ILE A 134 -24.28 -19.29 -21.32
CA ILE A 134 -24.90 -17.95 -21.36
C ILE A 134 -26.39 -18.02 -21.04
#